data_AF-A0AAE1L0Y3-F1
#
_entry.id   AF-A0AAE1L0Y3-F1
#
_cell.length_a   1.000
_cell.length_b   1.000
_cell.length_c   1.000
_cell.angle_alpha   90.00
_cell.angle_beta   90.00
_cell.angle_gamma   90.00
#
_symmetry.space_group_name_H-M   'P 1'
#
loop_
_entity.id
_entity.type
_entity.pdbx_description
1 polymer ?
#
loop_
_entity_poly.entity_id
_entity_poly.type
_entity_poly.pdbx_seq_one_letter_code
_entity_poly.pdbx_strand_id
1 'polypeptide(L)'
;MDSLLPHHHRSAEHTGGFLSRRVVIATAAGFLLPILLPFFHLGILSHLWDEYNYKVDRLVCSCPCWDTIFKGIYERGPAGYKHVYFNITSNTFKIWCVTVFAVLLLYEAFKRVVKLSLYREIRLSMLVLFLSSIYPHYYSWWSYFNYWNDDYYHQWNHQLFFSITELASTIAVVYLLDKSVNVTPLRALVIINIAVLHIITSGFDQFVTNVVQGNGMLHQVLRDIFFMIPDLLHLSLPILELKMVAKARKVPTVYLISNREFSASIAFVLVGWFVCWML
;
A
#
# COMPACT_ATOMS: atom_id res chain seq x y z
N MET A 1 50.03 10.13 -44.70
CA MET A 1 49.12 10.40 -45.82
C MET A 1 47.83 9.66 -45.56
N ASP A 2 47.16 9.96 -44.45
CA ASP A 2 46.32 11.14 -44.22
C ASP A 2 44.90 10.91 -44.70
N SER A 3 43.98 11.17 -43.77
CA SER A 3 42.60 11.63 -44.02
C SER A 3 41.61 10.54 -44.47
N LEU A 4 40.40 10.35 -43.93
CA LEU A 4 39.55 11.11 -43.01
C LEU A 4 38.49 10.17 -42.40
N LEU A 5 38.22 10.36 -41.11
CA LEU A 5 36.98 9.96 -40.42
C LEU A 5 35.76 10.67 -41.05
N PRO A 6 34.54 10.20 -40.74
CA PRO A 6 33.81 10.96 -39.73
C PRO A 6 33.27 10.09 -38.60
N HIS A 7 33.57 10.55 -37.39
CA HIS A 7 32.96 10.16 -36.13
C HIS A 7 31.45 10.40 -36.17
N HIS A 8 30.65 9.34 -36.04
CA HIS A 8 29.28 9.46 -35.58
C HIS A 8 29.26 9.49 -34.05
N HIS A 9 29.44 10.69 -33.48
CA HIS A 9 29.03 10.98 -32.12
C HIS A 9 27.50 10.83 -32.02
N ARG A 10 27.01 9.73 -31.43
CA ARG A 10 25.67 9.71 -30.83
C ARG A 10 25.81 10.21 -29.40
N SER A 11 25.75 11.52 -29.24
CA SER A 11 25.32 12.16 -28.00
C SER A 11 23.85 11.82 -27.77
N ALA A 12 23.59 10.79 -26.97
CA ALA A 12 22.26 10.61 -26.40
C ALA A 12 22.10 11.65 -25.30
N GLU A 13 21.45 12.75 -25.66
CA GLU A 13 21.07 13.84 -24.76
C GLU A 13 20.31 13.30 -23.55
N HIS A 14 20.82 13.71 -22.40
CA HIS A 14 20.28 13.50 -21.08
C HIS A 14 19.08 14.45 -20.88
N THR A 15 17.95 14.23 -21.54
CA THR A 15 16.72 14.96 -21.20
C THR A 15 16.06 14.30 -20.00
N GLY A 16 16.29 14.87 -18.81
CA GLY A 16 15.45 14.64 -17.63
C GLY A 16 14.01 15.04 -17.97
N GLY A 17 13.18 14.05 -18.28
CA GLY A 17 11.85 14.24 -18.82
C GLY A 17 10.88 14.81 -17.78
N PHE A 18 10.46 16.05 -18.01
CA PHE A 18 9.16 16.54 -17.57
C PHE A 18 8.10 15.55 -18.10
N LEU A 19 7.34 14.90 -17.20
CA LEU A 19 6.31 13.94 -17.61
C LEU A 19 5.38 14.64 -18.62
N SER A 20 5.35 14.15 -19.87
CA SER A 20 4.50 14.74 -20.90
C SER A 20 3.07 14.78 -20.39
N ARG A 21 2.39 15.94 -20.53
CA ARG A 21 0.99 16.13 -20.11
C ARG A 21 0.07 15.00 -20.61
N ARG A 22 0.38 14.43 -21.78
CA ARG A 22 -0.34 13.27 -22.35
C ARG A 22 -0.19 12.01 -21.52
N VAL A 23 0.99 11.73 -20.98
CA VAL A 23 1.25 10.58 -20.10
C VAL A 23 0.48 10.75 -18.79
N VAL A 24 0.51 11.94 -18.18
CA VAL A 24 -0.25 12.21 -16.95
C VAL A 24 -1.75 12.01 -17.17
N ILE A 25 -2.30 12.55 -18.26
CA ILE A 25 -3.72 12.39 -18.60
C ILE A 25 -4.06 10.92 -18.85
N ALA A 26 -3.23 10.19 -19.60
CA ALA A 26 -3.47 8.77 -19.88
C ALA A 26 -3.41 7.91 -18.61
N THR A 27 -2.45 8.17 -17.72
CA THR A 27 -2.37 7.49 -16.42
C THR A 27 -3.58 7.82 -15.56
N ALA A 28 -3.95 9.10 -15.44
CA ALA A 28 -5.13 9.49 -14.68
C ALA A 28 -6.41 8.84 -15.23
N ALA A 29 -6.58 8.82 -16.55
CA ALA A 29 -7.71 8.16 -17.20
C ALA A 29 -7.72 6.64 -16.96
N GLY A 30 -6.56 5.98 -17.03
CA GLY A 30 -6.41 4.55 -16.76
C GLY A 30 -6.81 4.15 -15.33
N PHE A 31 -6.63 5.07 -14.37
CA PHE A 31 -7.10 4.86 -12.99
C PHE A 31 -8.57 5.24 -12.79
N LEU A 32 -9.03 6.35 -13.39
CA LEU A 32 -10.38 6.86 -13.20
C LEU A 32 -11.44 6.02 -13.91
N LEU A 33 -11.18 5.51 -15.12
CA LEU A 33 -12.17 4.78 -15.91
C LEU A 33 -12.73 3.54 -15.20
N PRO A 34 -11.91 2.64 -14.62
CA PRO A 34 -12.41 1.47 -13.89
C PRO A 34 -13.14 1.82 -12.57
N ILE A 35 -12.89 3.02 -12.02
CA ILE A 35 -13.57 3.54 -10.83
C ILE A 35 -14.93 4.16 -11.19
N LEU A 36 -15.02 4.84 -12.34
CA LEU A 36 -16.24 5.50 -12.79
C LEU A 36 -17.27 4.53 -13.41
N LEU A 37 -16.83 3.49 -14.11
CA LEU A 37 -17.71 2.44 -14.65
C LEU A 37 -18.75 1.89 -13.63
N PRO A 38 -18.33 1.47 -12.43
CA PRO A 38 -19.23 0.99 -11.38
C PRO A 38 -20.06 2.09 -10.74
N PHE A 39 -19.56 3.32 -10.66
CA PHE A 39 -20.39 4.44 -10.22
C PHE A 39 -21.63 4.57 -11.10
N PHE A 40 -21.44 4.54 -12.42
CA PHE A 40 -22.54 4.56 -13.37
C PHE A 40 -23.36 3.28 -13.30
N HIS A 41 -22.74 2.10 -13.25
CA HIS A 41 -23.47 0.84 -13.21
C HIS A 41 -24.34 0.69 -11.95
N LEU A 42 -23.76 0.86 -10.76
CA LEU A 42 -24.48 0.77 -9.48
C LEU A 42 -25.49 1.91 -9.33
N GLY A 43 -25.15 3.14 -9.76
CA GLY A 43 -26.06 4.28 -9.71
C GLY A 43 -27.28 4.11 -10.62
N ILE A 44 -27.07 3.67 -11.87
CA ILE A 44 -28.15 3.38 -12.82
C ILE A 44 -29.02 2.23 -12.30
N LEU A 45 -28.42 1.14 -11.82
CA LEU A 45 -29.17 0.03 -11.23
C LEU A 45 -29.97 0.46 -10.01
N SER A 46 -29.36 1.24 -9.10
CA SER A 46 -30.06 1.77 -7.92
C SER A 46 -31.28 2.58 -8.31
N HIS A 47 -31.19 3.41 -9.35
CA HIS A 47 -32.28 4.26 -9.78
C HIS A 47 -33.38 3.47 -10.49
N LEU A 48 -33.02 2.55 -11.38
CA LEU A 48 -33.96 1.73 -12.14
C LEU A 48 -34.71 0.72 -11.26
N TRP A 49 -34.07 0.18 -10.22
CA TRP A 49 -34.67 -0.83 -9.34
C TRP A 49 -35.28 -0.26 -8.06
N ASP A 50 -35.29 1.06 -7.87
CA ASP A 50 -35.82 1.70 -6.65
C ASP A 50 -37.31 1.36 -6.42
N GLU A 51 -38.08 1.25 -7.50
CA GLU A 51 -39.50 0.88 -7.44
C GLU A 51 -39.76 -0.57 -7.00
N TYR A 52 -38.77 -1.46 -7.15
CA TYR A 52 -38.86 -2.86 -6.74
C TYR A 52 -38.21 -3.13 -5.38
N ASN A 53 -37.69 -2.08 -4.73
CA ASN A 53 -36.93 -2.18 -3.49
C ASN A 53 -37.84 -2.14 -2.24
N TYR A 54 -37.61 -3.07 -1.32
CA TYR A 54 -38.16 -3.07 0.02
C TYR A 54 -37.19 -2.38 0.98
N LYS A 55 -37.70 -1.43 1.78
CA LYS A 55 -36.90 -0.75 2.80
C LYS A 55 -36.62 -1.69 3.97
N VAL A 56 -35.35 -2.01 4.17
CA VAL A 56 -34.88 -2.79 5.33
C VAL A 56 -34.67 -1.86 6.52
N ASP A 57 -35.27 -2.21 7.66
CA ASP A 57 -34.94 -1.60 8.93
C ASP A 57 -33.62 -2.17 9.46
N ARG A 58 -32.58 -1.35 9.46
CA ARG A 58 -31.23 -1.74 9.89
C ARG A 58 -31.12 -1.97 11.40
N LEU A 59 -32.07 -1.48 12.20
CA LEU A 59 -32.02 -1.56 13.66
C LEU A 59 -32.62 -2.87 14.22
N VAL A 60 -33.55 -3.48 13.48
CA VAL A 60 -34.38 -4.60 13.97
C VAL A 60 -34.19 -5.88 13.14
N CYS A 61 -33.38 -5.82 12.09
CA CYS A 61 -33.19 -6.95 11.20
C CYS A 61 -32.40 -8.11 11.83
N SER A 62 -32.86 -9.35 11.60
CA SER A 62 -32.23 -10.57 12.12
C SER A 62 -31.75 -11.60 11.07
N CYS A 63 -32.29 -11.66 9.83
CA CYS A 63 -31.91 -12.72 8.87
C CYS A 63 -31.81 -12.34 7.37
N PRO A 64 -32.46 -11.28 6.82
CA PRO A 64 -31.89 -10.65 5.63
C PRO A 64 -31.86 -9.12 5.74
N CYS A 65 -30.71 -8.58 6.16
CA CYS A 65 -30.48 -7.12 6.27
C CYS A 65 -29.90 -6.52 4.98
N TRP A 66 -30.10 -7.21 3.87
CA TRP A 66 -29.52 -6.87 2.58
C TRP A 66 -30.44 -5.93 1.82
N ASP A 67 -29.89 -5.04 1.02
CA ASP A 67 -30.71 -4.27 0.11
C ASP A 67 -31.36 -5.21 -0.89
N THR A 68 -32.65 -5.03 -1.11
CA THR A 68 -33.40 -5.98 -1.95
C THR A 68 -33.25 -5.70 -3.44
N ILE A 69 -32.46 -4.67 -3.78
CA ILE A 69 -32.23 -4.15 -5.13
C ILE A 69 -31.51 -5.16 -6.01
N PHE A 70 -30.36 -5.68 -5.57
CA PHE A 70 -29.53 -6.53 -6.44
C PHE A 70 -30.01 -7.99 -6.48
N LYS A 71 -30.35 -8.55 -5.33
CA LYS A 71 -30.65 -9.99 -5.20
C LYS A 71 -31.85 -10.31 -4.32
N GLY A 72 -32.52 -9.31 -3.72
CA GLY A 72 -33.64 -9.54 -2.81
C GLY A 72 -34.84 -10.27 -3.43
N ILE A 73 -35.05 -10.12 -4.75
CA ILE A 73 -36.10 -10.85 -5.47
C ILE A 73 -35.88 -12.36 -5.46
N TYR A 74 -34.62 -12.81 -5.39
CA TYR A 74 -34.22 -14.22 -5.42
C TYR A 74 -34.11 -14.85 -4.02
N GLU A 75 -34.12 -14.04 -2.95
CA GLU A 75 -33.90 -14.47 -1.56
C GLU A 75 -35.21 -14.62 -0.76
N ARG A 76 -36.24 -15.17 -1.37
CA ARG A 76 -37.55 -15.36 -0.72
C ARG A 76 -37.67 -16.69 0.07
N GLY A 77 -36.59 -17.47 0.16
CA GLY A 77 -36.51 -18.73 0.89
C GLY A 77 -35.43 -18.71 1.99
N PRO A 78 -35.17 -19.84 2.66
CA PRO A 78 -34.09 -19.94 3.63
C PRO A 78 -32.75 -19.55 2.96
N ALA A 79 -32.07 -18.53 3.50
CA ALA A 79 -30.84 -18.03 2.93
C ALA A 79 -29.74 -19.12 2.96
N GLY A 80 -29.15 -19.41 1.80
CA GLY A 80 -27.99 -20.28 1.69
C GLY A 80 -26.69 -19.59 2.09
N TYR A 81 -25.59 -20.34 2.13
CA TYR A 81 -24.26 -19.78 2.35
C TYR A 81 -23.84 -18.90 1.17
N LYS A 82 -23.36 -17.69 1.46
CA LYS A 82 -22.91 -16.71 0.45
C LYS A 82 -21.41 -16.50 0.58
N HIS A 83 -20.70 -16.57 -0.54
CA HIS A 83 -19.24 -16.36 -0.57
C HIS A 83 -18.87 -14.87 -0.56
N VAL A 84 -19.55 -14.05 -1.36
CA VAL A 84 -19.44 -12.59 -1.37
C VAL A 84 -20.81 -12.04 -1.77
N TYR A 85 -21.35 -11.12 -0.96
CA TYR A 85 -22.63 -10.49 -1.22
C TYR A 85 -22.52 -9.02 -0.84
N PHE A 86 -23.08 -8.14 -1.66
CA PHE A 86 -22.98 -6.70 -1.43
C PHE A 86 -24.32 -6.03 -1.73
N ASN A 87 -24.57 -4.96 -0.99
CA ASN A 87 -25.72 -4.11 -1.20
C ASN A 87 -25.40 -3.01 -2.21
N ILE A 88 -26.36 -2.47 -2.95
CA ILE A 88 -26.18 -1.24 -3.74
C ILE A 88 -26.22 -0.03 -2.79
N THR A 89 -25.10 0.19 -2.08
CA THR A 89 -24.93 1.28 -1.12
C THR A 89 -23.65 2.06 -1.37
N SER A 90 -23.51 3.23 -0.72
CA SER A 90 -22.27 4.00 -0.75
C SER A 90 -21.07 3.21 -0.21
N ASN A 91 -21.27 2.31 0.75
CA ASN A 91 -20.17 1.49 1.30
C ASN A 91 -19.67 0.49 0.26
N THR A 92 -20.56 -0.16 -0.48
CA THR A 92 -20.17 -1.04 -1.59
C THR A 92 -19.44 -0.28 -2.69
N PHE A 93 -19.85 0.96 -2.98
CA PHE A 93 -19.09 1.83 -3.87
C PHE A 93 -17.68 2.12 -3.33
N LYS A 94 -17.52 2.45 -2.04
CA LYS A 94 -16.20 2.65 -1.41
C LYS A 94 -15.32 1.40 -1.49
N ILE A 95 -15.87 0.22 -1.15
CA ILE A 95 -15.20 -1.08 -1.24
C ILE A 95 -14.68 -1.30 -2.67
N TRP A 96 -15.54 -1.06 -3.66
CA TRP A 96 -15.17 -1.22 -5.05
C TRP A 96 -14.03 -0.26 -5.46
N CYS A 97 -14.16 1.03 -5.14
CA CYS A 97 -13.15 2.05 -5.44
C CYS A 97 -11.78 1.68 -4.89
N VAL A 98 -11.71 1.28 -3.61
CA VAL A 98 -10.44 0.86 -2.99
C VAL A 98 -9.92 -0.44 -3.60
N THR A 99 -10.78 -1.40 -3.92
CA THR A 99 -10.37 -2.66 -4.56
C THR A 99 -9.75 -2.40 -5.92
N VAL A 100 -10.40 -1.62 -6.77
CA VAL A 100 -9.86 -1.26 -8.09
C VAL A 100 -8.56 -0.49 -7.96
N PHE A 101 -8.51 0.50 -7.08
CA PHE A 101 -7.31 1.29 -6.86
C PHE A 101 -6.13 0.41 -6.41
N ALA A 102 -6.35 -0.49 -5.45
CA ALA A 102 -5.35 -1.44 -4.98
C ALA A 102 -4.87 -2.39 -6.10
N VAL A 103 -5.79 -2.94 -6.90
CA VAL A 103 -5.44 -3.81 -8.04
C VAL A 103 -4.63 -3.06 -9.10
N LEU A 104 -4.95 -1.80 -9.40
CA LEU A 104 -4.20 -0.99 -10.35
C LEU A 104 -2.79 -0.67 -9.84
N LEU A 105 -2.65 -0.30 -8.56
CA LEU A 105 -1.33 -0.08 -7.95
C LEU A 105 -0.49 -1.36 -7.96
N LEU A 106 -1.11 -2.50 -7.62
CA LEU A 106 -0.47 -3.81 -7.68
C LEU A 106 0.01 -4.12 -9.10
N TYR A 107 -0.86 -3.93 -10.10
CA TYR A 107 -0.53 -4.13 -11.51
C TYR A 107 0.65 -3.27 -11.94
N GLU A 108 0.64 -1.97 -11.65
CA GLU A 108 1.73 -1.05 -12.01
C GLU A 108 3.05 -1.43 -11.33
N ALA A 109 3.00 -1.81 -10.05
CA ALA A 109 4.17 -2.26 -9.30
C ALA A 109 4.75 -3.56 -9.89
N PHE A 110 3.92 -4.57 -10.14
CA PHE A 110 4.36 -5.84 -10.73
C PHE A 110 4.87 -5.66 -12.16
N LYS A 111 4.21 -4.84 -12.98
CA LYS A 111 4.68 -4.49 -14.33
C LYS A 111 6.10 -3.91 -14.28
N ARG A 112 6.37 -3.02 -13.32
CA ARG A 112 7.72 -2.47 -13.11
C ARG A 112 8.72 -3.53 -12.66
N VAL A 113 8.37 -4.38 -11.71
CA VAL A 113 9.22 -5.49 -11.23
C VAL A 113 9.58 -6.45 -12.36
N VAL A 114 8.59 -6.88 -13.15
CA VAL A 114 8.80 -7.76 -14.31
C VAL A 114 9.71 -7.09 -15.32
N LYS A 115 9.45 -5.82 -15.67
CA LYS A 115 10.32 -5.05 -16.58
C LYS A 115 11.77 -5.05 -16.11
N LEU A 116 12.03 -4.63 -14.87
CA LEU A 116 13.39 -4.57 -14.31
C LEU A 116 14.04 -5.96 -14.19
N SER A 117 13.25 -7.00 -13.94
CA SER A 117 13.74 -8.39 -13.90
C SER A 117 14.21 -8.86 -15.27
N LEU A 118 13.45 -8.56 -16.34
CA LEU A 118 13.82 -8.90 -17.71
C LEU A 118 15.11 -8.20 -18.15
N TYR A 119 15.31 -6.94 -17.76
CA TYR A 119 16.55 -6.19 -18.04
C TYR A 119 17.70 -6.50 -17.06
N ARG A 120 17.48 -7.33 -16.03
CA ARG A 120 18.45 -7.63 -14.94
C ARG A 120 18.91 -6.39 -14.15
N GLU A 121 18.11 -5.33 -14.18
CA GLU A 121 18.36 -4.05 -13.50
C GLU A 121 17.75 -4.00 -12.09
N ILE A 122 17.23 -5.13 -11.60
CA ILE A 122 16.59 -5.20 -10.28
C ILE A 122 17.60 -5.22 -9.13
N ARG A 123 17.36 -4.40 -8.11
CA ARG A 123 18.07 -4.42 -6.82
C ARG A 123 17.41 -5.45 -5.90
N LEU A 124 18.13 -6.54 -5.61
CA LEU A 124 17.58 -7.69 -4.88
C LEU A 124 17.10 -7.34 -3.46
N SER A 125 17.82 -6.48 -2.74
CA SER A 125 17.40 -6.02 -1.41
C SER A 125 16.02 -5.37 -1.44
N MET A 126 15.76 -4.49 -2.41
CA MET A 126 14.47 -3.82 -2.58
C MET A 126 13.39 -4.77 -3.12
N LEU A 127 13.75 -5.79 -3.89
CA LEU A 127 12.80 -6.85 -4.27
C LEU A 127 12.33 -7.63 -3.04
N VAL A 128 13.23 -7.97 -2.11
CA VAL A 128 12.86 -8.65 -0.86
C VAL A 128 11.89 -7.79 -0.05
N LEU A 129 12.16 -6.49 0.07
CA LEU A 129 11.26 -5.53 0.73
C LEU A 129 9.89 -5.44 0.04
N PHE A 130 9.89 -5.34 -1.30
CA PHE A 130 8.65 -5.29 -2.06
C PHE A 130 7.79 -6.55 -1.84
N LEU A 131 8.41 -7.73 -1.84
CA LEU A 131 7.71 -9.00 -1.62
C LEU A 131 7.19 -9.10 -0.18
N SER A 132 7.94 -8.63 0.82
CA SER A 132 7.48 -8.66 2.21
C SER A 132 6.32 -7.68 2.47
N SER A 133 6.24 -6.56 1.75
CA SER A 133 5.10 -5.63 1.83
C SER A 133 3.79 -6.14 1.21
N ILE A 134 3.79 -7.26 0.47
CA ILE A 134 2.55 -7.81 -0.12
C ILE A 134 1.53 -8.15 0.97
N TYR A 135 1.98 -8.78 2.06
CA TYR A 135 1.07 -9.18 3.15
C TYR A 135 0.42 -7.97 3.84
N PRO A 136 1.17 -6.95 4.32
CA PRO A 136 0.56 -5.77 4.92
C PRO A 136 -0.44 -5.02 4.02
N HIS A 137 -0.16 -4.90 2.72
CA HIS A 137 -1.09 -4.28 1.77
C HIS A 137 -2.35 -5.12 1.54
N TYR A 138 -2.19 -6.44 1.40
CA TYR A 138 -3.32 -7.35 1.27
C TYR A 138 -4.22 -7.30 2.52
N TYR A 139 -3.62 -7.37 3.71
CA TYR A 139 -4.35 -7.26 4.95
C TYR A 139 -5.08 -5.92 5.05
N SER A 140 -4.42 -4.81 4.71
CA SER A 140 -5.03 -3.48 4.72
C SER A 140 -6.26 -3.40 3.82
N TRP A 141 -6.15 -3.87 2.57
CA TRP A 141 -7.28 -3.95 1.66
C TRP A 141 -8.42 -4.80 2.24
N TRP A 142 -8.10 -5.96 2.80
CA TRP A 142 -9.08 -6.85 3.42
C TRP A 142 -9.77 -6.22 4.63
N SER A 143 -9.03 -5.52 5.49
CA SER A 143 -9.61 -4.79 6.63
C SER A 143 -10.57 -3.71 6.16
N TYR A 144 -10.21 -2.90 5.15
CA TYR A 144 -11.13 -1.90 4.59
C TYR A 144 -12.40 -2.54 4.01
N PHE A 145 -12.24 -3.66 3.30
CA PHE A 145 -13.38 -4.42 2.78
C PHE A 145 -14.34 -4.78 3.92
N ASN A 146 -13.83 -5.39 5.00
CA ASN A 146 -14.66 -5.82 6.13
C ASN A 146 -15.27 -4.64 6.91
N TYR A 147 -14.51 -3.58 7.17
CA TYR A 147 -15.00 -2.42 7.92
C TYR A 147 -16.21 -1.76 7.26
N TRP A 148 -16.19 -1.63 5.93
CA TRP A 148 -17.35 -1.11 5.19
C TRP A 148 -18.47 -2.13 5.01
N ASN A 149 -18.15 -3.41 4.93
CA ASN A 149 -19.14 -4.46 4.77
C ASN A 149 -19.95 -4.70 6.05
N ASP A 150 -19.27 -4.63 7.20
CA ASP A 150 -19.85 -4.94 8.50
C ASP A 150 -20.23 -3.67 9.30
N ASP A 151 -20.03 -2.48 8.71
CA ASP A 151 -20.16 -1.18 9.38
C ASP A 151 -19.36 -1.09 10.70
N TYR A 152 -18.18 -1.72 10.72
CA TYR A 152 -17.28 -1.78 11.88
C TYR A 152 -16.09 -0.82 11.71
N TYR A 153 -16.11 0.31 12.43
CA TYR A 153 -15.13 1.40 12.24
C TYR A 153 -14.20 1.63 13.44
N HIS A 154 -14.24 0.80 14.48
CA HIS A 154 -13.46 1.03 15.71
C HIS A 154 -11.94 1.10 15.44
N GLN A 155 -11.44 0.31 14.49
CA GLN A 155 -10.01 0.25 14.16
C GLN A 155 -9.68 1.03 12.87
N TRP A 156 -10.61 1.85 12.39
CA TRP A 156 -10.51 2.54 11.11
C TRP A 156 -9.31 3.47 11.05
N ASN A 157 -9.14 4.32 12.06
CA ASN A 157 -8.09 5.34 12.07
C ASN A 157 -6.70 4.73 12.16
N HIS A 158 -6.51 3.71 13.01
CA HIS A 158 -5.27 2.94 13.08
C HIS A 158 -4.96 2.30 11.73
N GLN A 159 -5.92 1.60 11.13
CA GLN A 159 -5.73 0.95 9.83
C GLN A 159 -5.37 1.98 8.73
N LEU A 160 -6.02 3.14 8.73
CA LEU A 160 -5.73 4.24 7.81
C LEU A 160 -4.31 4.76 7.98
N PHE A 161 -3.88 4.99 9.21
CA PHE A 161 -2.53 5.44 9.52
C PHE A 161 -1.48 4.47 8.96
N PHE A 162 -1.57 3.19 9.34
CA PHE A 162 -0.63 2.16 8.89
C PHE A 162 -0.64 1.96 7.37
N SER A 163 -1.81 1.99 6.72
CA SER A 163 -1.86 1.85 5.26
C SER A 163 -1.22 3.02 4.53
N ILE A 164 -1.37 4.25 5.02
CA ILE A 164 -0.77 5.44 4.39
C ILE A 164 0.76 5.40 4.53
N THR A 165 1.27 5.10 5.73
CA THR A 165 2.71 5.00 5.98
C THR A 165 3.32 3.82 5.24
N GLU A 166 2.67 2.66 5.23
CA GLU A 166 3.11 1.48 4.47
C GLU A 166 3.16 1.76 2.96
N LEU A 167 2.15 2.47 2.42
CA LEU A 167 2.15 2.88 1.01
C LEU A 167 3.31 3.84 0.70
N ALA A 168 3.59 4.81 1.57
CA ALA A 168 4.71 5.72 1.40
C ALA A 168 6.07 4.98 1.40
N SER A 169 6.25 4.02 2.33
CA SER A 169 7.43 3.16 2.38
C SER A 169 7.57 2.32 1.10
N THR A 170 6.47 1.71 0.65
CA THR A 170 6.43 0.86 -0.55
C THR A 170 6.73 1.66 -1.82
N ILE A 171 6.25 2.90 -1.93
CA ILE A 171 6.60 3.79 -3.06
C ILE A 171 8.11 4.04 -3.09
N ALA A 172 8.74 4.28 -1.94
CA ALA A 172 10.19 4.45 -1.85
C ALA A 172 10.94 3.17 -2.24
N VAL A 173 10.47 2.00 -1.79
CA VAL A 173 11.02 0.69 -2.15
C VAL A 173 10.93 0.43 -3.66
N VAL A 174 9.74 0.60 -4.25
CA VAL A 174 9.50 0.42 -5.69
C VAL A 174 10.34 1.39 -6.52
N TYR A 175 10.53 2.62 -6.02
CA TYR A 175 11.41 3.60 -6.66
C TYR A 175 12.88 3.16 -6.63
N LEU A 176 13.36 2.63 -5.51
CA LEU A 176 14.72 2.11 -5.33
C LEU A 176 14.93 0.69 -5.91
N LEU A 177 13.90 0.06 -6.46
CA LEU A 177 14.00 -1.27 -7.05
C LEU A 177 14.93 -1.31 -8.28
N ASP A 178 15.12 -0.16 -8.92
CA ASP A 178 15.99 0.03 -10.08
C ASP A 178 17.44 0.29 -9.65
N LYS A 179 18.38 -0.52 -10.14
CA LYS A 179 19.82 -0.39 -9.87
C LYS A 179 20.43 0.90 -10.42
N SER A 180 19.86 1.48 -11.48
CA SER A 180 20.32 2.76 -12.04
C SER A 180 20.07 3.93 -11.06
N VAL A 181 19.13 3.76 -10.14
CA VAL A 181 18.80 4.75 -9.12
C VAL A 181 19.72 4.59 -7.92
N ASN A 182 20.59 5.57 -7.69
CA ASN A 182 21.47 5.58 -6.52
C ASN A 182 20.69 5.61 -5.20
N VAL A 183 21.13 4.77 -4.25
CA VAL A 183 20.66 4.83 -2.86
C VAL A 183 21.28 6.06 -2.20
N THR A 184 20.42 6.92 -1.66
CA THR A 184 20.82 8.12 -0.90
C THR A 184 20.32 8.01 0.53
N PRO A 185 21.00 8.63 1.51
CA PRO A 185 20.57 8.67 2.92
C PRO A 185 19.09 9.04 3.07
N LEU A 186 18.66 10.15 2.47
CA LEU A 186 17.27 10.61 2.53
C LEU A 186 16.25 9.53 2.10
N ARG A 187 16.47 8.88 0.94
CA ARG A 187 15.56 7.84 0.42
C ARG A 187 15.52 6.60 1.31
N ALA A 188 16.68 6.19 1.84
CA ALA A 188 16.74 5.06 2.76
C ALA A 188 16.09 5.39 4.12
N LEU A 189 16.27 6.64 4.60
CA LEU A 189 15.68 7.11 5.85
C LEU A 189 14.15 7.15 5.81
N VAL A 190 13.51 7.41 4.66
CA VAL A 190 12.04 7.28 4.54
C VAL A 190 11.59 5.87 4.93
N ILE A 191 12.23 4.84 4.36
CA ILE A 191 11.90 3.45 4.62
C ILE A 191 12.20 3.08 6.08
N ILE A 192 13.39 3.45 6.56
CA ILE A 192 13.85 3.17 7.93
C ILE A 192 12.92 3.83 8.96
N ASN A 193 12.59 5.11 8.79
CA ASN A 193 11.79 5.85 9.75
C ASN A 193 10.37 5.28 9.87
N ILE A 194 9.76 4.89 8.74
CA ILE A 194 8.44 4.26 8.75
C ILE A 194 8.50 2.89 9.43
N ALA A 195 9.52 2.07 9.12
CA ALA A 195 9.71 0.78 9.78
C ALA A 195 9.91 0.92 11.30
N VAL A 196 10.75 1.86 11.74
CA VAL A 196 10.96 2.12 13.18
C VAL A 196 9.66 2.58 13.84
N LEU A 197 8.92 3.49 13.19
CA LEU A 197 7.62 3.93 13.66
C LEU A 197 6.68 2.73 13.85
N HIS A 198 6.54 1.86 12.85
CA HIS A 198 5.69 0.68 12.92
C HIS A 198 6.12 -0.31 14.01
N ILE A 199 7.42 -0.57 14.17
CA ILE A 199 7.96 -1.45 15.22
C ILE A 199 7.59 -0.90 16.60
N ILE A 200 7.73 0.41 16.82
CA ILE A 200 7.39 1.04 18.10
C ILE A 200 5.88 0.99 18.32
N THR A 201 5.07 1.42 17.35
CA THR A 201 3.60 1.45 17.49
C THR A 201 3.03 0.06 17.71
N SER A 202 3.45 -0.94 16.92
CA SER A 202 2.99 -2.33 17.07
C SER A 202 3.49 -2.96 18.37
N GLY A 203 4.72 -2.63 18.79
CA GLY A 203 5.30 -3.05 20.07
C GLY A 203 4.48 -2.57 21.28
N PHE A 204 4.06 -1.31 21.28
CA PHE A 204 3.25 -0.72 22.36
C PHE A 204 1.78 -1.13 22.34
N ASP A 205 1.25 -1.51 21.18
CA ASP A 205 -0.14 -1.91 21.02
C ASP A 205 -0.33 -3.40 21.34
N GLN A 206 -0.19 -4.26 20.33
CA GLN A 206 -0.61 -5.66 20.41
C GLN A 206 0.53 -6.67 20.38
N PHE A 207 1.69 -6.31 19.79
CA PHE A 207 2.76 -7.28 19.53
C PHE A 207 3.36 -7.84 20.82
N VAL A 208 3.70 -6.98 21.80
CA VAL A 208 4.29 -7.45 23.06
C VAL A 208 3.30 -8.31 23.84
N THR A 209 2.04 -7.89 23.94
CA THR A 209 1.01 -8.63 24.67
C THR A 209 0.70 -9.97 23.99
N ASN A 210 0.49 -9.97 22.68
CA ASN A 210 0.07 -11.17 21.98
C ASN A 210 1.21 -12.16 21.80
N VAL A 211 2.38 -11.68 21.36
CA VAL A 211 3.51 -12.53 20.94
C VAL A 211 4.49 -12.76 22.09
N VAL A 212 4.95 -11.70 22.75
CA VAL A 212 6.03 -11.81 23.76
C VAL A 212 5.51 -12.34 25.08
N GLN A 213 4.35 -11.85 25.54
CA GLN A 213 3.72 -12.33 26.78
C GLN A 213 2.91 -13.62 26.56
N GLY A 214 2.63 -14.00 25.31
CA GLY A 214 1.89 -15.21 24.97
C GLY A 214 0.39 -15.13 25.27
N ASN A 215 -0.19 -13.93 25.41
CA ASN A 215 -1.60 -13.74 25.73
C ASN A 215 -2.51 -13.76 24.49
N GLY A 216 -1.93 -13.77 23.29
CA GLY A 216 -2.68 -13.70 22.03
C GLY A 216 -3.19 -15.07 21.57
N MET A 217 -4.36 -15.09 20.95
CA MET A 217 -4.83 -16.24 20.18
C MET A 217 -3.96 -16.44 18.92
N LEU A 218 -3.93 -17.66 18.38
CA LEU A 218 -3.08 -18.00 17.24
C LEU A 218 -3.18 -17.02 16.07
N HIS A 219 -4.39 -16.59 15.70
CA HIS A 219 -4.57 -15.65 14.59
C HIS A 219 -4.02 -14.25 14.89
N GLN A 220 -4.07 -13.79 16.15
CA GLN A 220 -3.48 -12.52 16.59
C GLN A 220 -1.96 -12.61 16.55
N VAL A 221 -1.40 -13.71 17.08
CA VAL A 221 0.05 -13.96 17.06
C VAL A 221 0.58 -14.02 15.63
N LEU A 222 -0.07 -14.77 14.74
CA LEU A 222 0.35 -14.88 13.34
C LEU A 222 0.28 -13.53 12.63
N ARG A 223 -0.82 -12.80 12.79
CA ARG A 223 -0.97 -11.45 12.23
C ARG A 223 0.16 -10.54 12.68
N ASP A 224 0.43 -10.48 13.98
CA ASP A 224 1.43 -9.58 14.56
C ASP A 224 2.85 -9.94 14.11
N ILE A 225 3.16 -11.23 13.96
CA ILE A 225 4.43 -11.71 13.38
C ILE A 225 4.54 -11.31 11.91
N PHE A 226 3.49 -11.51 11.11
CA PHE A 226 3.50 -11.19 9.69
C PHE A 226 3.54 -9.68 9.40
N PHE A 227 3.21 -8.82 10.37
CA PHE A 227 3.50 -7.38 10.29
C PHE A 227 4.91 -7.02 10.73
N MET A 228 5.38 -7.59 11.83
CA MET A 228 6.70 -7.27 12.38
C MET A 228 7.86 -7.71 11.45
N ILE A 229 7.72 -8.86 10.78
CA ILE A 229 8.77 -9.37 9.86
C ILE A 229 9.06 -8.37 8.73
N PRO A 230 8.06 -7.90 7.94
CA PRO A 230 8.27 -6.85 6.97
C PRO A 230 8.96 -5.61 7.56
N ASP A 231 8.53 -5.11 8.71
CA ASP A 231 9.14 -3.90 9.29
C ASP A 231 10.61 -4.12 9.68
N LEU A 232 10.96 -5.27 10.25
CA LEU A 232 12.35 -5.63 10.55
C LEU A 232 13.21 -5.72 9.27
N LEU A 233 12.65 -6.20 8.17
CA LEU A 233 13.33 -6.21 6.87
C LEU A 233 13.50 -4.78 6.35
N HIS A 234 12.45 -3.95 6.40
CA HIS A 234 12.47 -2.54 5.99
C HIS A 234 13.40 -1.68 6.85
N LEU A 235 13.71 -2.09 8.07
CA LEU A 235 14.76 -1.50 8.88
C LEU A 235 16.16 -1.99 8.44
N SER A 236 16.35 -3.31 8.36
CA SER A 236 17.67 -3.91 8.22
C SER A 236 18.26 -3.75 6.81
N LEU A 237 17.50 -4.00 5.74
CA LEU A 237 18.02 -3.99 4.37
C LEU A 237 18.46 -2.59 3.90
N PRO A 238 17.70 -1.49 4.14
CA PRO A 238 18.17 -0.16 3.80
C PRO A 238 19.40 0.27 4.61
N ILE A 239 19.54 -0.16 5.87
CA ILE A 239 20.77 0.05 6.65
C ILE A 239 21.97 -0.66 5.99
N LEU A 240 21.78 -1.89 5.50
CA LEU A 240 22.83 -2.61 4.77
C LEU A 240 23.21 -1.88 3.47
N GLU A 241 22.24 -1.37 2.71
CA GLU A 241 22.50 -0.53 1.54
C GLU A 241 23.31 0.72 1.89
N LEU A 242 22.95 1.42 2.97
CA LEU A 242 23.73 2.58 3.43
C LEU A 242 25.15 2.21 3.85
N LYS A 243 25.35 1.07 4.50
CA LYS A 243 26.70 0.56 4.83
C LYS A 243 27.52 0.29 3.56
N MET A 244 26.91 -0.25 2.51
CA MET A 244 27.59 -0.46 1.23
C MET A 244 27.99 0.87 0.57
N VAL A 245 27.10 1.87 0.59
CA VAL A 245 27.40 3.23 0.10
C VAL A 245 28.53 3.88 0.90
N ALA A 246 28.52 3.73 2.23
CA ALA A 246 29.55 4.27 3.12
C ALA A 246 30.93 3.66 2.81
N LYS A 247 30.96 2.33 2.65
CA LYS A 247 32.16 1.58 2.27
C LYS A 247 32.69 2.03 0.92
N ALA A 248 31.84 2.20 -0.08
CA ALA A 248 32.23 2.68 -1.41
C ALA A 248 32.83 4.10 -1.36
N ARG A 249 32.32 4.96 -0.47
CA ARG A 249 32.81 6.32 -0.24
C ARG A 249 33.99 6.41 0.74
N LYS A 250 34.41 5.28 1.34
CA LYS A 250 35.46 5.21 2.36
C LYS A 250 35.19 6.12 3.57
N VAL A 251 33.93 6.26 3.96
CA VAL A 251 33.51 7.02 5.15
C VAL A 251 32.75 6.10 6.12
N PRO A 252 32.77 6.35 7.43
CA PRO A 252 31.90 5.60 8.35
C PRO A 252 30.43 5.90 8.08
N THR A 253 29.54 4.91 8.27
CA THR A 253 28.10 5.04 7.94
C THR A 253 27.42 6.22 8.63
N VAL A 254 27.84 6.57 9.85
CA VAL A 254 27.30 7.70 10.62
C VAL A 254 27.51 9.04 9.89
N TYR A 255 28.60 9.18 9.12
CA TYR A 255 28.87 10.40 8.35
C TYR A 255 28.03 10.52 7.07
N LEU A 256 27.28 9.49 6.68
CA LEU A 256 26.34 9.61 5.57
C LEU A 256 25.08 10.38 5.95
N ILE A 257 24.72 10.39 7.23
CA ILE A 257 23.49 11.03 7.72
C ILE A 257 23.90 12.32 8.41
N SER A 258 23.37 13.44 7.93
CA SER A 258 23.59 14.74 8.58
C SER A 258 22.83 14.83 9.90
N ASN A 259 23.30 15.67 10.83
CA ASN A 259 22.60 15.94 12.09
C ASN A 259 21.16 16.41 11.86
N ARG A 260 20.92 17.20 10.80
CA ARG A 260 19.58 17.65 10.43
C ARG A 260 18.67 16.50 10.02
N GLU A 261 19.16 15.57 9.20
CA GLU A 261 18.41 14.38 8.80
C GLU A 261 18.12 13.48 10.00
N PHE A 262 19.10 13.28 10.89
CA PHE A 262 18.94 12.49 12.11
C PHE A 262 17.89 13.11 13.06
N SER A 263 17.96 14.42 13.32
CA SER A 263 16.97 15.11 14.14
C SER A 263 15.57 15.06 13.51
N ALA A 264 15.47 15.20 12.19
CA ALA A 264 14.20 15.06 11.48
C ALA A 264 13.63 13.64 11.56
N SER A 265 14.48 12.62 11.47
CA SER A 265 14.10 11.21 11.67
C SER A 265 13.53 10.97 13.07
N ILE A 266 14.20 11.46 14.11
CA ILE A 266 13.70 11.33 15.50
C ILE A 266 12.35 12.04 15.64
N ALA A 267 12.25 13.29 15.17
CA ALA A 267 11.02 14.05 15.26
C ALA A 267 9.86 13.35 14.52
N PHE A 268 10.12 12.81 13.32
CA PHE A 268 9.13 12.06 12.56
C PHE A 268 8.62 10.84 13.33
N VAL A 269 9.52 10.03 13.89
CA VAL A 269 9.13 8.81 14.64
C VAL A 269 8.34 9.19 15.90
N LEU A 270 8.80 10.19 16.66
CA LEU A 270 8.12 10.60 17.90
C LEU A 270 6.74 11.19 17.64
N VAL A 271 6.62 12.09 16.65
CA VAL A 271 5.34 12.68 16.28
C VAL A 271 4.41 11.62 15.70
N GLY A 272 4.91 10.76 14.82
CA GLY A 272 4.13 9.67 14.25
C GLY A 272 3.61 8.70 15.32
N TRP A 273 4.46 8.33 16.27
CA TRP A 273 4.07 7.46 17.38
C TRP A 273 3.02 8.13 18.27
N PHE A 274 3.21 9.41 18.61
CA PHE A 274 2.23 10.18 19.38
C PHE A 274 0.89 10.29 18.65
N VAL A 275 0.89 10.57 17.34
CA VAL A 275 -0.33 10.59 16.53
C VAL A 275 -1.01 9.24 16.57
N CYS A 276 -0.27 8.14 16.33
CA CYS A 276 -0.84 6.79 16.36
C CYS A 276 -1.42 6.43 17.74
N TRP A 277 -0.82 6.89 18.83
CA TRP A 277 -1.32 6.66 20.19
C TRP A 277 -2.63 7.42 20.49
N MET A 278 -2.91 8.50 19.77
CA MET A 278 -4.12 9.31 19.93
C MET A 278 -5.29 8.86 19.06
N LEU A 279 -5.07 7.94 18.11
CA LEU A 279 -6.10 7.40 17.21
C LEU A 279 -6.94 6.31 17.87
#